data_AF-A0A6B3C7P7-F1
#
_entry.id   AF-A0A6B3C7P7-F1
#
_cell.length_a   1.000
_cell.length_b   1.000
_cell.length_c   1.000
_cell.angle_alpha   90.00
_cell.angle_beta   90.00
_cell.angle_gamma   90.00
#
_symmetry.space_group_name_H-M   'P 1'
#
loop_
_entity.id
_entity.type
_entity.pdbx_description
1 polymer ?
#
loop_
_entity_poly.entity_id
_entity_poly.type
_entity_poly.pdbx_seq_one_letter_code
_entity_poly.pdbx_strand_id
1 'polypeptide(L)'
;MGSAGTERDGSRRYVGLDLAWGRTARTGVAVLDGSGRLVHSSSVRTDGEIDAVLDRHTSGRDVVVAVDAPLVVPNLTGRRLGEALVTRHFGRFHAGAHPSNRGRPHMDPPRAETLAQRHGWHVDPDVRPAPGVSVAIEVYPHPAMVVLFGLPRVLPYKAKQGRPLQVRQAAWAQLLDHVEDVMGDRLELGDDARWAAIRHAVAGGERVAVLE
;
A
#
# COMPACT_ATOMS: atom_id res chain seq x y z
N MET A 1 -26.59 33.41 -4.63
CA MET A 1 -25.72 32.78 -5.66
C MET A 1 -24.87 31.76 -4.92
N GLY A 2 -25.06 30.47 -5.26
CA GLY A 2 -24.80 29.33 -4.39
C GLY A 2 -23.38 29.23 -3.85
N SER A 3 -23.30 28.93 -2.55
CA SER A 3 -22.13 28.34 -1.91
C SER A 3 -21.72 27.10 -2.69
N ALA A 4 -20.51 27.10 -3.24
CA ALA A 4 -19.86 25.89 -3.72
C ALA A 4 -19.56 25.03 -2.49
N GLY A 5 -20.56 24.22 -2.10
CA GLY A 5 -20.36 23.14 -1.17
C GLY A 5 -19.34 22.19 -1.76
N THR A 6 -18.29 21.90 -1.01
CA THR A 6 -17.39 20.78 -1.27
C THR A 6 -18.26 19.53 -1.30
N GLU A 7 -18.66 19.08 -2.49
CA GLU A 7 -19.27 17.76 -2.66
C GLU A 7 -18.26 16.77 -2.12
N ARG A 8 -18.53 16.20 -0.94
CA ARG A 8 -17.79 15.07 -0.44
C ARG A 8 -18.00 13.97 -1.48
N ASP A 9 -16.92 13.60 -2.15
CA ASP A 9 -16.86 12.65 -3.27
C ASP A 9 -17.28 11.24 -2.81
N GLY A 10 -18.58 11.02 -2.60
CA GLY A 10 -19.15 9.72 -2.28
C GLY A 10 -18.97 8.70 -3.41
N SER A 11 -18.59 9.19 -4.60
CA SER A 11 -18.29 8.43 -5.81
C SER A 11 -16.89 7.85 -5.88
N ARG A 12 -15.95 8.22 -5.00
CA ARG A 12 -14.58 7.71 -5.04
C ARG A 12 -14.24 6.75 -3.91
N ARG A 13 -13.30 5.85 -4.20
CA ARG A 13 -12.61 5.00 -3.21
C ARG A 13 -11.10 5.14 -3.36
N TYR A 14 -10.40 5.04 -2.24
CA TYR A 14 -8.95 4.91 -2.24
C TYR A 14 -8.61 3.48 -1.85
N VAL A 15 -7.69 2.85 -2.58
CA VAL A 15 -7.31 1.45 -2.33
C VAL A 15 -5.81 1.38 -2.11
N GLY A 16 -5.38 0.75 -1.02
CA GLY A 16 -3.99 0.40 -0.78
C GLY A 16 -3.76 -1.08 -1.06
N LEU A 17 -2.78 -1.40 -1.90
CA LEU A 17 -2.33 -2.77 -2.20
C LEU A 17 -0.87 -2.95 -1.78
N ASP A 18 -0.64 -3.68 -0.68
CA ASP A 18 0.69 -4.21 -0.34
C ASP A 18 0.90 -5.50 -1.15
N LEU A 19 1.31 -5.34 -2.41
CA LEU A 19 1.21 -6.38 -3.42
C LEU A 19 2.46 -7.26 -3.44
N ALA A 20 2.27 -8.54 -3.11
CA ALA A 20 3.31 -9.53 -3.34
C ALA A 20 3.63 -9.63 -4.85
N TRP A 21 4.92 -9.58 -5.19
CA TRP A 21 5.38 -9.68 -6.58
C TRP A 21 5.03 -11.05 -7.20
N GLY A 22 5.18 -12.13 -6.43
CA GLY A 22 4.77 -13.48 -6.81
C GLY A 22 3.31 -13.78 -6.43
N ARG A 23 2.82 -14.97 -6.81
CA ARG A 23 1.41 -15.38 -6.62
C ARG A 23 1.12 -16.19 -5.34
N THR A 24 2.16 -16.50 -4.56
CA THR A 24 2.04 -17.39 -3.38
C THR A 24 1.99 -16.63 -2.07
N ALA A 25 2.71 -15.52 -1.97
CA ALA A 25 2.74 -14.69 -0.78
C ALA A 25 1.44 -13.89 -0.63
N ARG A 26 1.15 -13.48 0.61
CA ARG A 26 -0.05 -12.72 0.92
C ARG A 26 0.04 -11.29 0.38
N THR A 27 -1.10 -10.70 0.12
CA THR A 27 -1.26 -9.30 -0.30
C THR A 27 -2.20 -8.62 0.67
N GLY A 28 -1.78 -7.48 1.22
CA GLY A 28 -2.64 -6.63 2.03
C GLY A 28 -3.52 -5.77 1.12
N VAL A 29 -4.81 -5.69 1.42
CA VAL A 29 -5.76 -4.81 0.75
C VAL A 29 -6.43 -3.94 1.80
N ALA A 30 -6.41 -2.63 1.61
CA ALA A 30 -7.17 -1.67 2.41
C ALA A 30 -8.01 -0.79 1.49
N VAL A 31 -9.26 -0.49 1.88
CA VAL A 31 -10.15 0.39 1.12
C VAL A 31 -10.62 1.52 2.03
N LEU A 32 -10.50 2.74 1.54
CA LEU A 32 -11.02 3.95 2.16
C LEU A 32 -12.18 4.52 1.35
N ASP A 33 -13.13 5.15 2.01
CA ASP A 33 -14.15 5.96 1.34
C ASP A 33 -13.63 7.34 0.91
N GLY A 34 -14.49 8.13 0.27
CA GLY A 34 -14.15 9.47 -0.23
C GLY A 34 -13.77 10.48 0.85
N SER A 35 -14.11 10.24 2.13
CA SER A 35 -13.63 11.04 3.25
C SER A 35 -12.27 10.61 3.77
N GLY A 36 -11.76 9.44 3.35
CA GLY A 36 -10.52 8.85 3.83
C GLY A 36 -10.72 7.87 4.98
N ARG A 37 -11.96 7.58 5.39
CA ARG A 37 -12.27 6.61 6.45
C ARG A 37 -11.98 5.19 5.98
N LEU A 38 -11.37 4.36 6.82
CA LEU A 38 -11.17 2.94 6.54
C LEU A 38 -12.51 2.22 6.51
N VAL A 39 -12.82 1.55 5.40
CA VAL A 39 -14.08 0.79 5.24
C VAL A 39 -13.85 -0.70 5.05
N HIS A 40 -12.63 -1.12 4.72
CA HIS A 40 -12.27 -2.52 4.62
C HIS A 40 -10.76 -2.72 4.75
N SER A 41 -10.36 -3.83 5.38
CA SER A 41 -8.98 -4.32 5.33
C SER A 41 -8.96 -5.85 5.38
N SER A 42 -8.20 -6.47 4.48
CA SER A 42 -8.05 -7.92 4.42
C SER A 42 -6.67 -8.33 3.92
N SER A 43 -6.31 -9.59 4.18
CA SER A 43 -5.12 -10.21 3.61
C SER A 43 -5.53 -11.37 2.72
N VAL A 44 -5.28 -11.23 1.42
CA VAL A 44 -5.64 -12.18 0.36
C VAL A 44 -4.37 -12.81 -0.26
N ARG A 45 -4.52 -13.75 -1.19
CA ARG A 45 -3.38 -14.38 -1.88
C ARG A 45 -3.47 -14.22 -3.39
N THR A 46 -4.60 -14.57 -3.97
CA THR A 46 -4.79 -14.65 -5.41
C THR A 46 -5.31 -13.34 -6.00
N ASP A 47 -5.09 -13.12 -7.29
CA ASP A 47 -5.65 -11.94 -7.97
C ASP A 47 -7.19 -11.96 -7.97
N GLY A 48 -7.80 -13.15 -8.08
CA GLY A 48 -9.27 -13.26 -8.02
C GLY A 48 -9.85 -12.88 -6.66
N GLU A 49 -9.12 -13.12 -5.56
CA GLU A 49 -9.50 -12.61 -4.24
C GLU A 49 -9.33 -11.09 -4.13
N ILE A 50 -8.31 -10.51 -4.79
CA ILE A 50 -8.17 -9.05 -4.90
C ILE A 50 -9.37 -8.49 -5.67
N ASP A 51 -9.69 -9.06 -6.83
CA ASP A 51 -10.82 -8.67 -7.68
C ASP A 51 -12.14 -8.72 -6.88
N ALA A 52 -12.38 -9.81 -6.14
CA ALA A 52 -13.58 -9.94 -5.30
C ALA A 52 -13.70 -8.87 -4.20
N VAL A 53 -12.57 -8.45 -3.61
CA VAL A 53 -12.54 -7.33 -2.64
C VAL A 53 -12.85 -6.01 -3.33
N LEU A 54 -12.23 -5.74 -4.49
CA LEU A 54 -12.47 -4.53 -5.26
C LEU A 54 -13.94 -4.45 -5.68
N ASP A 55 -14.49 -5.50 -6.30
CA ASP A 55 -15.89 -5.56 -6.73
C ASP A 55 -16.84 -5.25 -5.57
N ARG A 56 -16.60 -5.83 -4.39
CA ARG A 56 -17.45 -5.61 -3.21
C ARG A 56 -17.40 -4.17 -2.70
N HIS A 57 -16.22 -3.54 -2.69
CA HIS A 57 -16.00 -2.30 -1.95
C HIS A 57 -15.89 -1.05 -2.85
N THR A 58 -15.71 -1.23 -4.16
CA THR A 58 -15.51 -0.15 -5.13
C THR A 58 -16.46 -0.21 -6.32
N SER A 59 -17.40 -1.16 -6.40
CA SER A 59 -18.36 -1.21 -7.51
C SER A 59 -19.12 0.11 -7.69
N GLY A 60 -19.23 0.54 -8.94
CA GLY A 60 -19.88 1.80 -9.35
C GLY A 60 -19.14 3.07 -8.92
N ARG A 61 -17.86 2.97 -8.54
CA ARG A 61 -17.06 4.09 -8.01
C ARG A 61 -15.71 4.16 -8.70
N ASP A 62 -15.22 5.37 -8.90
CA ASP A 62 -13.85 5.59 -9.37
C ASP A 62 -12.85 5.29 -8.26
N VAL A 63 -11.68 4.77 -8.62
CA VAL A 63 -10.66 4.40 -7.66
C VAL A 63 -9.34 5.13 -7.87
N VAL A 64 -8.70 5.47 -6.75
CA VAL A 64 -7.27 5.82 -6.71
C VAL A 64 -6.57 4.69 -5.97
N VAL A 65 -5.77 3.92 -6.69
CA VAL A 65 -5.11 2.73 -6.15
C VAL A 65 -3.63 3.02 -5.89
N ALA A 66 -3.19 2.97 -4.64
CA ALA A 66 -1.78 2.99 -4.26
C ALA A 66 -1.24 1.56 -4.20
N VAL A 67 -0.23 1.23 -5.00
CA VAL A 67 0.32 -0.14 -5.11
C VAL A 67 1.79 -0.18 -4.68
N ASP A 68 2.12 -0.96 -3.65
CA ASP A 68 3.51 -1.31 -3.27
C ASP A 68 4.03 -2.43 -4.18
N ALA A 69 4.11 -2.14 -5.48
CA ALA A 69 4.77 -2.98 -6.47
C ALA A 69 5.01 -2.21 -7.78
N PRO A 70 6.01 -2.61 -8.57
CA PRO A 70 6.30 -1.99 -9.87
C PRO A 70 5.10 -2.00 -10.84
N LEU A 71 4.61 -0.82 -11.23
CA LEU A 71 3.52 -0.67 -12.22
C LEU A 71 4.02 -0.63 -13.66
N VAL A 72 5.17 0.00 -13.89
CA VAL A 72 5.78 0.15 -15.22
C VAL A 72 7.23 -0.28 -15.16
N VAL A 73 7.55 -1.41 -15.81
CA VAL A 73 8.90 -1.99 -15.84
C VAL A 73 9.39 -2.08 -17.28
N PRO A 74 10.05 -1.04 -17.82
CA PRO A 74 10.44 -1.01 -19.23
C PRO A 74 11.78 -1.71 -19.51
N ASN A 75 12.63 -1.88 -18.49
CA ASN A 75 14.00 -2.36 -18.63
C ASN A 75 14.10 -3.88 -18.45
N LEU A 76 14.93 -4.52 -19.27
CA LEU A 76 15.25 -5.96 -19.16
C LEU A 76 16.14 -6.27 -17.96
N THR A 77 17.09 -5.40 -17.63
CA THR A 77 18.06 -5.59 -16.53
C THR A 77 18.27 -4.29 -15.76
N GLY A 78 18.94 -4.38 -14.61
CA GLY A 78 19.31 -3.22 -13.82
C GLY A 78 18.16 -2.62 -13.00
N ARG A 79 18.25 -1.31 -12.74
CA ARG A 79 17.35 -0.52 -11.89
C ARG A 79 16.65 0.55 -12.74
N ARG A 80 15.35 0.78 -12.53
CA ARG A 80 14.58 1.85 -13.17
C ARG A 80 15.00 3.21 -12.62
N LEU A 81 14.68 4.26 -13.37
CA LEU A 81 14.88 5.64 -12.91
C LEU A 81 14.14 5.91 -11.59
N GLY A 82 12.90 5.44 -11.44
CA GLY A 82 12.10 5.60 -10.22
C GLY A 82 12.82 5.08 -8.98
N GLU A 83 13.27 3.83 -8.97
CA GLU A 83 13.98 3.25 -7.83
C GLU A 83 15.35 3.92 -7.59
N ALA A 84 16.02 4.36 -8.66
CA ALA A 84 17.27 5.10 -8.54
C ALA A 84 17.06 6.44 -7.82
N LEU A 85 16.01 7.18 -8.17
CA LEU A 85 15.63 8.43 -7.52
C LEU A 85 15.19 8.20 -6.07
N VAL A 86 14.32 7.21 -5.82
CA VAL A 86 13.92 6.85 -4.45
C VAL A 86 15.15 6.51 -3.61
N THR A 87 16.06 5.67 -4.11
CA THR A 87 17.28 5.30 -3.38
C THR A 87 18.20 6.50 -3.16
N ARG A 88 18.33 7.41 -4.13
CA ARG A 88 19.11 8.65 -3.99
C ARG A 88 18.57 9.53 -2.86
N HIS A 89 17.25 9.70 -2.78
CA HIS A 89 16.63 10.59 -1.78
C HIS A 89 16.45 9.93 -0.41
N PHE A 90 16.20 8.62 -0.38
CA PHE A 90 15.78 7.91 0.83
C PHE A 90 16.79 6.87 1.36
N GLY A 91 17.88 6.62 0.63
CA GLY A 91 18.91 5.64 1.02
C GLY A 91 19.55 5.93 2.38
N ARG A 92 19.74 7.21 2.74
CA ARG A 92 20.27 7.62 4.05
C ARG A 92 19.38 7.22 5.24
N PHE A 93 18.09 7.00 4.99
CA PHE A 93 17.11 6.53 5.98
C PHE A 93 16.94 5.00 5.96
N HIS A 94 17.75 4.30 5.18
CA HIS A 94 17.61 2.86 4.88
C HIS A 94 16.30 2.52 4.15
N ALA A 95 15.74 3.48 3.43
CA ALA A 95 14.48 3.38 2.67
C ALA A 95 14.74 3.34 1.15
N GLY A 96 15.83 2.68 0.73
CA GLY A 96 16.12 2.47 -0.69
C GLY A 96 15.17 1.46 -1.33
N ALA A 97 14.93 1.60 -2.63
CA ALA A 97 14.06 0.71 -3.38
C ALA A 97 14.85 -0.45 -4.02
N HIS A 98 14.26 -1.64 -4.04
CA HIS A 98 14.84 -2.79 -4.73
C HIS A 98 14.72 -2.61 -6.24
N PRO A 99 15.77 -2.92 -7.03
CA PRO A 99 15.66 -2.88 -8.48
C PRO A 99 14.63 -3.87 -8.99
N SER A 100 13.69 -3.41 -9.82
CA SER A 100 12.83 -4.27 -10.64
C SER A 100 13.19 -4.15 -12.12
N ASN A 101 13.12 -5.26 -12.82
CA ASN A 101 13.41 -5.39 -14.25
C ASN A 101 12.77 -6.68 -14.78
N ARG A 102 12.51 -6.74 -16.09
CA ARG A 102 11.83 -7.88 -16.72
C ARG A 102 12.63 -9.19 -16.69
N GLY A 103 13.93 -9.14 -16.44
CA GLY A 103 14.77 -10.32 -16.23
C GLY A 103 14.53 -11.04 -14.89
N ARG A 104 13.77 -10.46 -13.96
CA ARG A 104 13.43 -11.11 -12.68
C ARG A 104 12.20 -12.03 -12.83
N PRO A 105 12.16 -13.16 -12.09
CA PRO A 105 10.93 -13.93 -11.96
C PRO A 105 9.77 -13.04 -11.50
N HIS A 106 8.61 -13.19 -12.15
CA HIS A 106 7.37 -12.47 -11.85
C HIS A 106 7.35 -10.97 -12.21
N MET A 107 8.32 -10.49 -13.01
CA MET A 107 8.38 -9.10 -13.49
C MET A 107 8.20 -8.97 -15.01
N ASP A 108 7.73 -10.02 -15.68
CA ASP A 108 7.41 -10.01 -17.11
C ASP A 108 6.17 -10.89 -17.42
N PRO A 109 4.95 -10.31 -17.43
CA PRO A 109 4.65 -8.95 -16.98
C PRO A 109 4.69 -8.83 -15.44
N PRO A 110 4.95 -7.63 -14.89
CA PRO A 110 4.72 -7.33 -13.47
C PRO A 110 3.26 -7.59 -13.07
N ARG A 111 3.06 -8.10 -11.85
CA ARG A 111 1.72 -8.37 -11.32
C ARG A 111 0.86 -7.10 -11.22
N ALA A 112 1.43 -5.97 -10.79
CA ALA A 112 0.72 -4.70 -10.69
C ALA A 112 0.32 -4.14 -12.07
N GLU A 113 1.18 -4.27 -13.08
CA GLU A 113 0.87 -3.94 -14.48
C GLU A 113 -0.36 -4.72 -14.96
N THR A 114 -0.39 -6.03 -14.68
CA THR A 114 -1.50 -6.91 -15.08
C THR A 114 -2.82 -6.51 -14.39
N LEU A 115 -2.78 -6.14 -13.10
CA LEU A 115 -3.97 -5.68 -12.37
C LEU A 115 -4.46 -4.33 -12.90
N ALA A 116 -3.56 -3.37 -13.15
CA ALA A 116 -3.92 -2.07 -13.70
C ALA A 116 -4.59 -2.19 -15.07
N GLN A 117 -4.04 -3.01 -15.96
CA GLN A 117 -4.64 -3.28 -17.27
C GLN A 117 -6.01 -3.94 -17.16
N ARG A 118 -6.14 -4.96 -16.30
CA ARG A 118 -7.41 -5.69 -16.09
C ARG A 118 -8.54 -4.77 -15.62
N HIS A 119 -8.23 -3.84 -14.73
CA HIS A 119 -9.21 -2.94 -14.12
C HIS A 119 -9.30 -1.57 -14.79
N GLY A 120 -8.56 -1.36 -15.89
CA GLY A 120 -8.56 -0.08 -16.63
C GLY A 120 -7.99 1.09 -15.83
N TRP A 121 -7.07 0.86 -14.90
CA TRP A 121 -6.43 1.92 -14.13
C TRP A 121 -5.35 2.60 -14.95
N HIS A 122 -5.44 3.92 -15.07
CA HIS A 122 -4.37 4.72 -15.68
C HIS A 122 -3.13 4.74 -14.77
N VAL A 123 -1.98 4.38 -15.34
CA VAL A 123 -0.67 4.42 -14.65
C VAL A 123 0.18 5.63 -15.06
N ASP A 124 -0.31 6.41 -16.02
CA ASP A 124 0.36 7.63 -16.47
C ASP A 124 0.24 8.71 -15.39
N PRO A 125 1.37 9.23 -14.85
CA PRO A 125 1.36 10.24 -13.81
C PRO A 125 0.76 11.58 -14.25
N ASP A 126 0.52 11.82 -15.54
CA ASP A 126 -0.15 13.03 -16.04
C ASP A 126 -1.68 12.89 -16.04
N VAL A 127 -2.22 11.67 -15.94
CA VAL A 127 -3.66 11.44 -15.81
C VAL A 127 -4.09 11.66 -14.36
N ARG A 128 -4.98 12.64 -14.14
CA ARG A 128 -5.52 12.94 -12.81
C ARG A 128 -6.84 12.20 -12.54
N PRO A 129 -7.12 11.79 -11.30
CA PRO A 129 -8.41 11.24 -10.93
C PRO A 129 -9.57 12.22 -11.24
N ALA A 130 -10.59 11.75 -11.94
CA ALA A 130 -11.79 12.50 -12.31
C ALA A 130 -12.98 11.52 -12.38
N PRO A 131 -14.24 12.00 -12.51
CA PRO A 131 -15.38 11.13 -12.75
C PRO A 131 -15.16 10.23 -13.97
N GLY A 132 -15.28 8.92 -13.80
CA GLY A 132 -15.00 7.90 -14.82
C GLY A 132 -13.52 7.61 -15.06
N VAL A 133 -12.60 8.17 -14.26
CA VAL A 133 -11.15 8.01 -14.41
C VAL A 133 -10.57 7.43 -13.14
N SER A 134 -10.24 6.14 -13.20
CA SER A 134 -9.52 5.41 -12.16
C SER A 134 -8.02 5.37 -12.45
N VAL A 135 -7.20 5.54 -11.40
CA VAL A 135 -5.74 5.59 -11.55
C VAL A 135 -5.04 4.64 -10.58
N ALA A 136 -3.84 4.20 -10.96
CA ALA A 136 -2.93 3.46 -10.10
C ALA A 136 -1.61 4.19 -9.94
N ILE A 137 -1.12 4.28 -8.70
CA ILE A 137 0.09 5.00 -8.31
C ILE A 137 1.03 4.00 -7.65
N GLU A 138 2.25 3.90 -8.17
CA GLU A 138 3.30 3.10 -7.54
C GLU A 138 3.80 3.84 -6.30
N VAL A 139 3.73 3.18 -5.14
CA VAL A 139 4.13 3.78 -3.86
C VAL A 139 5.29 3.03 -3.23
N TYR A 140 6.00 3.73 -2.34
CA TYR A 140 7.12 3.19 -1.59
C TYR A 140 6.86 3.38 -0.08
N PRO A 141 6.31 2.37 0.63
CA PRO A 141 5.86 2.55 2.01
C PRO A 141 6.98 2.96 2.97
N HIS A 142 8.19 2.44 2.83
CA HIS A 142 9.32 2.84 3.70
C HIS A 142 9.65 4.35 3.58
N PRO A 143 9.87 4.93 2.38
CA PRO A 143 9.95 6.38 2.19
C PRO A 143 8.74 7.15 2.75
N ALA A 144 7.52 6.66 2.51
CA ALA A 144 6.31 7.31 3.00
C ALA A 144 6.27 7.37 4.54
N MET A 145 6.59 6.27 5.23
CA MET A 145 6.68 6.20 6.69
C MET A 145 7.75 7.17 7.23
N VAL A 146 8.91 7.27 6.58
CA VAL A 146 9.98 8.20 6.98
C VAL A 146 9.47 9.64 6.97
N VAL A 147 8.74 10.05 5.94
CA VAL A 147 8.23 11.42 5.82
C VAL A 147 7.04 11.66 6.74
N LEU A 148 6.04 10.78 6.69
CA LEU A 148 4.78 10.96 7.42
C LEU A 148 4.96 10.88 8.93
N PHE A 149 5.85 10.01 9.41
CA PHE A 149 6.07 9.81 10.85
C PHE A 149 7.34 10.49 11.37
N GLY A 150 8.05 11.25 10.52
CA GLY A 150 9.27 11.97 10.91
C GLY A 150 10.41 11.06 11.37
N LEU A 151 10.52 9.84 10.81
CA LEU A 151 11.46 8.83 11.30
C LEU A 151 12.90 9.12 10.87
N PRO A 152 13.89 8.90 11.75
CA PRO A 152 15.30 9.04 11.38
C PRO A 152 15.76 7.93 10.43
N ARG A 153 15.10 6.75 10.44
CA ARG A 153 15.33 5.57 9.58
C ARG A 153 14.06 4.71 9.53
N VAL A 154 14.01 3.73 8.62
CA VAL A 154 12.92 2.74 8.56
C VAL A 154 12.75 1.95 9.86
N LEU A 155 11.50 1.62 10.19
CA LEU A 155 11.18 0.70 11.28
C LEU A 155 11.56 -0.74 10.90
N PRO A 156 12.30 -1.48 11.73
CA PRO A 156 12.75 -2.84 11.41
C PRO A 156 11.67 -3.91 11.67
N TYR A 157 10.47 -3.77 11.11
CA TYR A 157 9.36 -4.71 11.38
C TYR A 157 9.39 -5.96 10.48
N LYS A 158 9.83 -5.83 9.22
CA LYS A 158 9.92 -6.94 8.26
C LYS A 158 10.92 -8.02 8.70
N ALA A 159 10.66 -9.28 8.35
CA ALA A 159 11.60 -10.37 8.58
C ALA A 159 12.92 -10.12 7.82
N LYS A 160 14.06 -10.35 8.47
CA LYS A 160 15.39 -10.33 7.86
C LYS A 160 16.32 -11.25 8.63
N GLN A 161 17.26 -11.90 7.94
CA GLN A 161 18.28 -12.72 8.59
C GLN A 161 18.97 -11.93 9.72
N GLY A 162 19.06 -12.55 10.90
CA GLY A 162 19.67 -11.96 12.09
C GLY A 162 18.81 -10.91 12.80
N ARG A 163 17.56 -10.69 12.39
CA ARG A 163 16.65 -9.78 13.10
C ARG A 163 15.82 -10.53 14.14
N PRO A 164 16.00 -10.25 15.46
CA PRO A 164 15.24 -10.92 16.51
C PRO A 164 13.74 -10.62 16.42
N LEU A 165 12.91 -11.56 16.86
CA LEU A 165 11.46 -11.40 16.90
C LEU A 165 11.04 -10.20 17.76
N GLN A 166 11.68 -9.99 18.92
CA GLN A 166 11.36 -8.88 19.82
C GLN A 166 11.56 -7.52 19.16
N VAL A 167 12.61 -7.38 18.33
CA VAL A 167 12.87 -6.15 17.56
C VAL A 167 11.74 -5.91 16.56
N ARG A 168 11.25 -6.98 15.90
CA ARG A 168 10.14 -6.87 14.95
C ARG A 168 8.83 -6.52 15.63
N GLN A 169 8.53 -7.14 16.78
CA GLN A 169 7.32 -6.87 17.57
C GLN A 169 7.29 -5.41 18.03
N ALA A 170 8.39 -4.91 18.60
CA ALA A 170 8.51 -3.51 19.01
C ALA A 170 8.35 -2.55 17.81
N ALA A 171 8.97 -2.87 16.67
CA ALA A 171 8.85 -2.05 15.46
C ALA A 171 7.43 -2.07 14.86
N TRP A 172 6.71 -3.20 14.95
CA TRP A 172 5.31 -3.29 14.55
C TRP A 172 4.41 -2.47 15.47
N ALA A 173 4.61 -2.54 16.80
CA ALA A 173 3.89 -1.71 17.75
C ALA A 173 4.07 -0.22 17.44
N GLN A 174 5.33 0.22 17.27
CA GLN A 174 5.66 1.60 16.87
C GLN A 174 5.00 2.01 15.55
N LEU A 175 4.96 1.12 14.56
CA LEU A 175 4.29 1.41 13.29
C LEU A 175 2.79 1.65 13.50
N LEU A 176 2.12 0.80 14.27
CA LEU A 176 0.70 0.96 14.54
C LEU A 176 0.40 2.21 15.37
N ASP A 177 1.25 2.53 16.34
CA ASP A 177 1.14 3.78 17.13
C ASP A 177 1.25 5.00 16.20
N HIS A 178 2.24 5.04 15.32
CA HIS A 178 2.37 6.13 14.34
C HIS A 178 1.18 6.25 13.38
N VAL A 179 0.59 5.12 12.98
CA VAL A 179 -0.62 5.13 12.14
C VAL A 179 -1.78 5.79 12.88
N GLU A 180 -2.00 5.45 14.15
CA GLU A 180 -3.02 6.09 14.99
C GLU A 180 -2.72 7.58 15.21
N ASP A 181 -1.50 7.91 15.61
CA ASP A 181 -1.12 9.29 15.94
C ASP A 181 -1.22 10.24 14.74
N VAL A 182 -0.82 9.79 13.54
CA VAL A 182 -0.77 10.65 12.36
C VAL A 182 -2.05 10.57 11.52
N MET A 183 -2.72 9.42 11.51
CA MET A 183 -3.82 9.15 10.57
C MET A 183 -5.10 8.68 11.25
N GLY A 184 -5.12 8.45 12.56
CA GLY A 184 -6.23 7.85 13.31
C GLY A 184 -7.55 8.58 13.10
N ASP A 185 -7.56 9.91 13.24
CA ASP A 185 -8.77 10.73 13.04
C ASP A 185 -9.27 10.68 11.59
N ARG A 186 -8.35 10.72 10.62
CA ARG A 186 -8.71 10.72 9.19
C ARG A 186 -9.24 9.35 8.75
N LEU A 187 -8.64 8.29 9.24
CA LEU A 187 -8.99 6.91 8.94
C LEU A 187 -10.17 6.41 9.82
N GLU A 188 -10.58 7.20 10.83
CA GLU A 188 -11.54 6.87 11.89
C GLU A 188 -11.22 5.56 12.64
N LEU A 189 -9.97 5.40 13.09
CA LEU A 189 -9.48 4.15 13.68
C LEU A 189 -9.94 3.90 15.13
N GLY A 190 -10.36 4.94 15.86
CA GLY A 190 -10.58 4.86 17.31
C GLY A 190 -11.56 3.77 17.75
N ASP A 191 -12.69 3.64 17.06
CA ASP A 191 -13.72 2.62 17.32
C ASP A 191 -13.79 1.54 16.22
N ASP A 192 -12.82 1.51 15.30
CA ASP A 192 -12.84 0.57 14.19
C ASP A 192 -12.48 -0.86 14.66
N ALA A 193 -13.47 -1.75 14.66
CA ALA A 193 -13.31 -3.12 15.13
C ALA A 193 -12.24 -3.89 14.34
N ARG A 194 -12.07 -3.59 13.04
CA ARG A 194 -11.07 -4.25 12.21
C ARG A 194 -9.66 -3.80 12.60
N TRP A 195 -9.47 -2.52 12.87
CA TRP A 195 -8.23 -1.95 13.37
C TRP A 195 -7.89 -2.50 14.76
N ALA A 196 -8.85 -2.57 15.68
CA ALA A 196 -8.68 -3.21 16.98
C ALA A 196 -8.22 -4.67 16.85
N ALA A 197 -8.75 -5.42 15.89
CA ALA A 197 -8.29 -6.78 15.59
C ALA A 197 -6.85 -6.83 15.06
N ILE A 198 -6.40 -5.84 14.27
CA ILE A 198 -5.00 -5.73 13.81
C ILE A 198 -4.08 -5.46 15.02
N ARG A 199 -4.44 -4.50 15.88
CA ARG A 199 -3.69 -4.19 17.12
C ARG A 199 -3.56 -5.44 17.98
N HIS A 200 -4.66 -6.16 18.19
CA HIS A 200 -4.65 -7.40 18.97
C HIS A 200 -3.78 -8.50 18.35
N ALA A 201 -3.85 -8.69 17.03
CA ALA A 201 -3.02 -9.68 16.34
C ALA A 201 -1.52 -9.37 16.45
N VAL A 202 -1.13 -8.10 16.35
CA VAL A 202 0.26 -7.67 16.51
C VAL A 202 0.73 -7.80 17.96
N ALA A 203 -0.10 -7.40 18.93
CA ALA A 203 0.21 -7.53 20.36
C ALA A 203 0.33 -9.00 20.80
N GLY A 204 -0.54 -9.87 20.31
CA GLY A 204 -0.52 -11.32 20.57
C GLY A 204 0.42 -12.12 19.66
N GLY A 205 1.15 -11.46 18.76
CA GLY A 205 2.00 -12.07 17.76
C GLY A 205 3.30 -12.64 18.34
N GLU A 206 3.21 -13.68 19.17
CA GLU A 206 4.38 -14.43 19.69
C GLU A 206 5.01 -15.35 18.62
N ARG A 207 4.33 -15.53 17.47
CA ARG A 207 4.76 -16.41 16.37
C ARG A 207 5.02 -15.62 15.09
N VAL A 208 6.12 -15.98 14.41
CA VAL A 208 6.60 -15.35 13.15
C VAL A 208 5.50 -15.21 12.09
N ALA A 209 4.64 -16.23 11.94
CA ALA A 209 3.58 -16.29 10.93
C ALA A 209 2.43 -15.29 11.12
N VAL A 210 2.32 -14.63 12.28
CA VAL A 210 1.31 -13.58 12.54
C VAL A 210 1.84 -12.20 12.11
N LEU A 211 3.16 -12.06 11.97
CA LEU A 211 3.85 -10.82 11.59
C LEU A 211 4.32 -10.84 10.12
N GLU A 212 3.83 -11.79 9.32
CA GLU A 212 4.13 -12.05 7.91
C GLU A 212 2.84 -12.14 7.08
#